data_AF-A0A975DIY5-F1
#
_entry.id   AF-A0A975DIY5-F1
#
_cell.length_a   1.000
_cell.length_b   1.000
_cell.length_c   1.000
_cell.angle_alpha   90.00
_cell.angle_beta   90.00
_cell.angle_gamma   90.00
#
_symmetry.space_group_name_H-M   'P 1'
#
loop_
_entity.id
_entity.type
_entity.pdbx_description
1 polymer ?
#
loop_
_entity_poly.entity_id
_entity_poly.type
_entity_poly.pdbx_seq_one_letter_code
_entity_poly.pdbx_strand_id
1 'polypeptide(L)'
;MQSPEEYEITERVNALVKGLKKRRGYTKKDISQKLGIGLTTFNDYLNGVSSFKLGTLIKFAALCKLTLPDILDDTQEAKKLYSEDLADRANAGKNTLDFLVFVILIPTVLGAFTIQWVFLAILILLLFYARKDLNSQSLSLVYIVVMVPFYLMFIPIEEYIYPNYSGFIQNIAAFSLAISSDLCLLYLLKNKMQLGIRLRKSNFSVLLEKNYIEGPLYGVTVGLLCVDLLAFLENIIRHLDKLGISKEFAKQFWKVRFIYDHFEYFKIFLMALILVLLFVGTRIRQRQHRLAMGESRLGMNT
;
A
#
# COMPACT_ATOMS: atom_id res chain seq x y z
N MET A 1 44.23 -11.44 -5.63
CA MET A 1 43.21 -12.10 -4.78
C MET A 1 43.23 -11.41 -3.44
N GLN A 2 42.07 -10.98 -2.93
CA GLN A 2 41.97 -10.30 -1.64
C GLN A 2 42.26 -11.27 -0.49
N SER A 3 42.83 -10.77 0.60
CA SER A 3 42.90 -11.55 1.85
C SER A 3 41.50 -11.71 2.47
N PRO A 4 41.27 -12.68 3.37
CA PRO A 4 40.01 -12.81 4.09
C PRO A 4 39.57 -11.52 4.81
N GLU A 5 40.52 -10.77 5.35
CA GLU A 5 40.27 -9.48 6.02
C GLU A 5 39.84 -8.39 5.02
N GLU A 6 40.48 -8.32 3.84
CA GLU A 6 40.11 -7.38 2.78
C GLU A 6 38.71 -7.67 2.20
N TYR A 7 38.31 -8.94 2.20
CA TYR A 7 36.96 -9.35 1.80
C TYR A 7 35.90 -8.85 2.79
N GLU A 8 36.18 -8.96 4.09
CA GLU A 8 35.28 -8.47 5.14
C GLU A 8 35.10 -6.94 5.08
N ILE A 9 36.19 -6.19 4.85
CA ILE A 9 36.14 -4.75 4.59
C ILE A 9 35.27 -4.45 3.36
N THR A 10 35.40 -5.26 2.31
CA THR A 10 34.60 -5.11 1.08
C THR A 10 33.10 -5.32 1.33
N GLU A 11 32.72 -6.32 2.13
CA GLU A 11 31.31 -6.51 2.53
C GLU A 11 30.77 -5.32 3.34
N ARG A 12 31.54 -4.82 4.31
CA ARG A 12 31.15 -3.67 5.13
C ARG A 12 30.97 -2.41 4.29
N VAL A 13 31.90 -2.15 3.37
CA VAL A 13 31.78 -1.02 2.44
C VAL A 13 30.56 -1.19 1.52
N ASN A 14 30.29 -2.40 1.01
CA ASN A 14 29.08 -2.68 0.23
C ASN A 14 27.79 -2.34 0.99
N ALA A 15 27.74 -2.65 2.28
CA ALA A 15 26.61 -2.28 3.12
C ALA A 15 26.48 -0.77 3.31
N LEU A 16 27.58 -0.08 3.58
CA LEU A 16 27.60 1.39 3.70
C LEU A 16 27.17 2.07 2.39
N VAL A 17 27.56 1.54 1.24
CA VAL A 17 27.10 2.02 -0.08
C VAL A 17 25.59 1.87 -0.24
N LYS A 18 25.02 0.73 0.16
CA LYS A 18 23.56 0.53 0.18
C LYS A 18 22.87 1.53 1.13
N GLY A 19 23.50 1.80 2.28
CA GLY A 19 23.04 2.82 3.24
C GLY A 19 23.04 4.23 2.67
N LEU A 20 24.14 4.65 2.01
CA LEU A 20 24.28 5.94 1.35
C LEU A 20 23.25 6.13 0.22
N LYS A 21 23.02 5.08 -0.58
CA LYS A 21 21.97 5.10 -1.61
C LYS A 21 20.59 5.31 -1.01
N LYS A 22 20.29 4.65 0.10
CA LYS A 22 18.96 4.69 0.74
C LYS A 22 18.70 5.98 1.52
N ARG A 23 19.70 6.50 2.24
CA ARG A 23 19.57 7.70 3.07
C ARG A 23 19.80 8.99 2.27
N ARG A 24 20.91 9.05 1.51
CA ARG A 24 21.33 10.27 0.79
C ARG A 24 21.03 10.28 -0.70
N GLY A 25 20.34 9.25 -1.21
CA GLY A 25 20.02 9.13 -2.64
C GLY A 25 21.22 8.93 -3.56
N TYR A 26 22.41 8.65 -3.01
CA TYR A 26 23.63 8.56 -3.81
C TYR A 26 23.64 7.32 -4.70
N THR A 27 23.89 7.54 -5.99
CA THR A 27 24.18 6.45 -6.92
C THR A 27 25.64 6.02 -6.77
N LYS A 28 25.97 4.82 -7.26
CA LYS A 28 27.38 4.37 -7.30
C LYS A 28 28.28 5.36 -8.04
N LYS A 29 27.75 6.05 -9.06
CA LYS A 29 28.44 7.08 -9.84
C LYS A 29 28.75 8.31 -8.99
N ASP A 30 27.79 8.76 -8.17
CA ASP A 30 28.00 9.91 -7.28
C ASP A 30 29.06 9.60 -6.21
N ILE A 31 29.02 8.38 -5.67
CA ILE A 31 29.99 7.92 -4.68
C ILE A 31 31.38 7.85 -5.31
N SER A 32 31.53 7.21 -6.48
CA SER A 32 32.83 7.12 -7.14
C SER A 32 33.41 8.49 -7.48
N GLN A 33 32.56 9.43 -7.92
CA GLN A 33 32.97 10.80 -8.22
C GLN A 33 33.46 11.53 -6.96
N LYS A 34 32.75 11.40 -5.83
CA LYS A 34 33.16 12.00 -4.55
C LYS A 34 34.42 11.39 -3.95
N LEU A 35 34.69 10.12 -4.25
CA LEU A 35 35.94 9.46 -3.87
C LEU A 35 37.12 9.84 -4.78
N GLY A 36 36.85 10.46 -5.93
CA GLY A 36 37.85 10.80 -6.94
C GLY A 36 38.40 9.56 -7.67
N ILE A 37 37.58 8.53 -7.83
CA ILE A 37 37.93 7.28 -8.53
C ILE A 37 36.95 6.98 -9.67
N GLY A 38 37.38 6.20 -10.66
CA GLY A 38 36.52 5.73 -11.73
C GLY A 38 35.43 4.77 -11.23
N LEU A 39 34.27 4.78 -11.90
CA LEU A 39 33.15 3.88 -11.56
C LEU A 39 33.52 2.40 -11.70
N THR A 40 34.33 2.07 -12.70
CA THR A 40 34.84 0.70 -12.91
C THR A 40 35.68 0.25 -11.72
N THR A 41 36.67 1.07 -11.33
CA THR A 41 37.52 0.81 -10.15
C THR A 41 36.69 0.66 -8.87
N PHE A 42 35.64 1.48 -8.72
CA PHE A 42 34.75 1.36 -7.57
C PHE A 42 33.97 0.04 -7.58
N ASN A 43 33.48 -0.41 -8.74
CA ASN A 43 32.84 -1.72 -8.84
C ASN A 43 33.83 -2.87 -8.61
N ASP A 44 35.07 -2.75 -9.09
CA ASP A 44 36.12 -3.75 -8.86
C ASP A 44 36.43 -3.89 -7.37
N TYR A 45 36.41 -2.78 -6.61
CA TYR A 45 36.50 -2.85 -5.16
C TYR A 45 35.29 -3.54 -4.54
N LEU A 46 34.07 -3.15 -4.91
CA LEU A 46 32.84 -3.73 -4.35
C LEU A 46 32.64 -5.21 -4.69
N ASN A 47 33.19 -5.68 -5.81
CA ASN A 47 33.09 -7.07 -6.24
C ASN A 47 34.25 -7.94 -5.72
N GLY A 48 35.16 -7.36 -4.93
CA GLY A 48 36.32 -8.08 -4.38
C GLY A 48 37.42 -8.39 -5.40
N VAL A 49 37.37 -7.77 -6.59
CA VAL A 49 38.36 -7.95 -7.66
C VAL A 49 39.68 -7.24 -7.28
N SER A 50 39.59 -6.12 -6.57
CA SER A 50 40.74 -5.37 -6.06
C SER A 50 40.50 -4.88 -4.63
N SER A 51 41.53 -4.72 -3.81
CA SER A 51 41.39 -4.20 -2.45
C SER A 51 41.34 -2.68 -2.41
N PHE A 52 40.58 -2.15 -1.46
CA PHE A 52 40.44 -0.72 -1.30
C PHE A 52 41.77 -0.09 -0.86
N LYS A 53 42.26 0.90 -1.62
CA LYS A 53 43.38 1.72 -1.18
C LYS A 53 43.00 2.48 0.09
N LEU A 54 43.94 2.57 1.04
CA LEU A 54 43.75 3.27 2.32
C LEU A 54 43.22 4.71 2.15
N GLY A 55 43.79 5.48 1.20
CA GLY A 55 43.32 6.84 0.91
C GLY A 55 41.87 6.90 0.41
N THR A 56 41.40 5.86 -0.29
CA THR A 56 40.01 5.74 -0.71
C THR A 56 39.09 5.41 0.46
N LEU A 57 39.53 4.51 1.36
CA LEU A 57 38.78 4.18 2.59
C LEU A 57 38.63 5.40 3.50
N ILE A 58 39.67 6.21 3.67
CA ILE A 58 39.61 7.44 4.47
C ILE A 58 38.58 8.42 3.87
N LYS A 59 38.61 8.62 2.55
CA LYS A 59 37.61 9.46 1.86
C LYS A 59 36.21 8.89 1.98
N PHE A 60 36.07 7.57 1.95
CA PHE A 60 34.78 6.90 2.09
C PHE A 60 34.25 6.99 3.52
N ALA A 61 35.12 6.88 4.53
CA ALA A 61 34.79 7.11 5.94
C ALA A 61 34.31 8.55 6.15
N ALA A 62 35.05 9.53 5.64
CA ALA A 62 34.65 10.94 5.66
C ALA A 62 33.29 11.17 4.96
N LEU A 63 33.06 10.51 3.81
CA LEU A 63 31.77 10.57 3.11
C LEU A 63 30.63 9.99 3.96
N CYS A 64 30.89 8.91 4.69
CA CYS A 64 29.93 8.28 5.59
C CYS A 64 29.78 9.02 6.93
N LYS A 65 30.65 9.99 7.24
CA LYS A 65 30.83 10.59 8.57
C LYS A 65 31.18 9.54 9.64
N LEU A 66 32.03 8.60 9.28
CA LEU A 66 32.58 7.55 10.16
C LEU A 66 34.09 7.74 10.31
N THR A 67 34.68 7.21 11.37
CA THR A 67 36.13 7.12 11.46
C THR A 67 36.63 5.89 10.71
N LEU A 68 37.88 5.88 10.28
CA LEU A 68 38.46 4.73 9.60
C LEU A 68 38.42 3.44 10.47
N PRO A 69 38.69 3.51 11.80
CA PRO A 69 38.49 2.38 12.69
C PRO A 69 37.06 1.81 12.67
N ASP A 70 36.02 2.62 12.45
CA ASP A 70 34.63 2.10 12.39
C ASP A 70 34.34 1.30 11.12
N ILE A 71 35.19 1.41 10.10
CA ILE A 71 35.11 0.60 8.88
C ILE A 71 35.97 -0.66 9.02
N LEU A 72 37.13 -0.52 9.66
CA LEU A 72 38.14 -1.56 9.78
C LEU A 72 37.87 -2.52 10.96
N ASP A 73 37.44 -2.01 12.11
CA ASP A 73 37.11 -2.79 13.30
C ASP A 73 35.60 -3.00 13.43
N ASP A 74 35.22 -4.14 13.98
CA ASP A 74 33.84 -4.56 14.25
C ASP A 74 33.25 -3.75 15.43
N THR A 75 33.23 -2.40 15.33
CA THR A 75 32.85 -1.52 16.42
C THR A 75 31.33 -1.47 16.65
N GLN A 76 30.96 -1.33 17.92
CA GLN A 76 29.57 -1.37 18.40
C GLN A 76 28.65 -0.34 17.73
N GLU A 77 29.17 0.74 17.15
CA GLU A 77 28.37 1.76 16.47
C GLU A 77 27.82 1.28 15.12
N ALA A 78 28.63 0.57 14.33
CA ALA A 78 28.17 -0.08 13.10
C ALA A 78 27.13 -1.15 13.42
N LYS A 79 27.35 -1.98 14.46
CA LYS A 79 26.38 -2.98 14.94
C LYS A 79 25.09 -2.36 15.49
N LYS A 80 25.14 -1.25 16.23
CA LYS A 80 23.95 -0.52 16.71
C LYS A 80 23.07 -0.04 15.56
N LEU A 81 23.69 0.53 14.53
CA LEU A 81 22.99 1.00 13.33
C LEU A 81 22.27 -0.14 12.58
N TYR A 82 22.83 -1.36 12.66
CA TYR A 82 22.28 -2.58 12.10
C TYR A 82 21.17 -3.20 12.96
N SER A 83 21.39 -3.31 14.28
CA SER A 83 20.44 -3.93 15.20
C SER A 83 19.15 -3.13 15.33
N GLU A 84 19.24 -1.79 15.28
CA GLU A 84 18.04 -0.94 15.31
C GLU A 84 17.20 -1.05 14.03
N ASP A 85 17.79 -1.08 12.82
CA ASP A 85 17.01 -1.26 11.57
C ASP A 85 16.43 -2.68 11.45
N LEU A 86 17.12 -3.70 11.96
CA LEU A 86 16.61 -5.07 12.01
C LEU A 86 15.46 -5.22 13.02
N ALA A 87 15.62 -4.67 14.24
CA ALA A 87 14.56 -4.66 15.24
C ALA A 87 13.33 -3.84 14.78
N ASP A 88 13.55 -2.70 14.13
CA ASP A 88 12.46 -1.90 13.54
C ASP A 88 11.74 -2.64 12.42
N ARG A 89 12.46 -3.40 11.58
CA ARG A 89 11.84 -4.23 10.52
C ARG A 89 11.08 -5.42 11.10
N ALA A 90 11.63 -6.09 12.10
CA ALA A 90 10.98 -7.21 12.78
C ALA A 90 9.70 -6.76 13.50
N ASN A 91 9.76 -5.65 14.24
CA ASN A 91 8.59 -5.06 14.90
C ASN A 91 7.57 -4.50 13.90
N ALA A 92 8.01 -3.92 12.78
CA ALA A 92 7.10 -3.48 11.73
C ALA A 92 6.41 -4.65 11.04
N GLY A 93 7.12 -5.75 10.77
CA GLY A 93 6.56 -6.97 10.22
C GLY A 93 5.51 -7.58 11.16
N LYS A 94 5.85 -7.69 12.46
CA LYS A 94 4.96 -8.22 13.50
C LYS A 94 3.67 -7.40 13.62
N ASN A 95 3.76 -6.07 13.76
CA ASN A 95 2.56 -5.22 13.89
C ASN A 95 1.69 -5.23 12.64
N THR A 96 2.28 -5.45 11.45
CA THR A 96 1.51 -5.57 10.20
C THR A 96 0.79 -6.91 10.16
N LEU A 97 1.44 -7.99 10.59
CA LEU A 97 0.83 -9.32 10.73
C LEU A 97 -0.31 -9.31 11.75
N ASP A 98 -0.10 -8.72 12.92
CA ASP A 98 -1.13 -8.62 13.97
C ASP A 98 -2.35 -7.82 13.47
N PHE A 99 -2.13 -6.73 12.73
CA PHE A 99 -3.20 -5.98 12.10
C PHE A 99 -3.94 -6.80 11.04
N LEU A 100 -3.22 -7.57 10.22
CA LEU A 100 -3.80 -8.39 9.15
C LEU A 100 -4.63 -9.53 9.72
N VAL A 101 -4.14 -10.18 10.79
CA VAL A 101 -4.89 -11.18 11.56
C VAL A 101 -6.16 -10.55 12.14
N PHE A 102 -6.06 -9.39 12.78
CA PHE A 102 -7.23 -8.69 13.33
C PHE A 102 -8.27 -8.34 12.25
N VAL A 103 -7.83 -7.84 11.10
CA VAL A 103 -8.69 -7.44 9.98
C VAL A 103 -9.36 -8.64 9.30
N ILE A 104 -8.72 -9.82 9.27
CA ILE A 104 -9.30 -11.02 8.65
C ILE A 104 -10.19 -11.79 9.64
N LEU A 105 -9.79 -11.91 10.90
CA LEU A 105 -10.39 -12.84 11.85
C LEU A 105 -11.65 -12.28 12.54
N ILE A 106 -11.78 -10.95 12.62
CA ILE A 106 -12.99 -10.33 13.17
C ILE A 106 -14.18 -10.42 12.20
N PRO A 107 -14.02 -10.12 10.89
CA PRO A 107 -15.10 -10.29 9.93
C PRO A 107 -15.58 -11.73 9.78
N THR A 108 -14.74 -12.75 9.99
CA THR A 108 -15.19 -14.15 9.85
C THR A 108 -16.10 -14.63 10.99
N VAL A 109 -16.09 -13.95 12.14
CA VAL A 109 -16.94 -14.27 13.30
C VAL A 109 -18.24 -13.46 13.28
N LEU A 110 -18.25 -12.34 12.56
CA LEU A 110 -19.36 -11.40 12.50
C LEU A 110 -20.14 -11.62 11.19
N GLY A 111 -21.47 -11.68 11.23
CA GLY A 111 -22.31 -11.87 10.03
C GLY A 111 -22.10 -10.79 8.93
N ALA A 112 -22.60 -11.04 7.71
CA ALA A 112 -22.35 -10.19 6.54
C ALA A 112 -22.69 -8.70 6.75
N PHE A 113 -23.79 -8.39 7.44
CA PHE A 113 -24.20 -7.01 7.75
C PHE A 113 -23.20 -6.31 8.69
N THR A 114 -22.63 -7.04 9.64
CA THR A 114 -21.66 -6.48 10.60
C THR A 114 -20.29 -6.19 9.96
N ILE A 115 -19.90 -6.91 8.91
CA ILE A 115 -18.58 -6.72 8.27
C ILE A 115 -18.46 -5.34 7.60
N GLN A 116 -19.54 -4.86 6.98
CA GLN A 116 -19.58 -3.57 6.28
C GLN A 116 -19.33 -2.40 7.24
N TRP A 117 -20.01 -2.41 8.39
CA TRP A 117 -19.82 -1.41 9.44
C TRP A 117 -18.43 -1.48 10.07
N VAL A 118 -17.88 -2.68 10.26
CA VAL A 118 -16.51 -2.87 10.73
C VAL A 118 -15.50 -2.28 9.74
N PHE A 119 -15.67 -2.53 8.44
CA PHE A 119 -14.83 -1.94 7.40
C PHE A 119 -14.86 -0.41 7.44
N LEU A 120 -16.05 0.19 7.55
CA LEU A 120 -16.20 1.65 7.67
C LEU A 120 -15.52 2.19 8.94
N ALA A 121 -15.69 1.52 10.08
CA ALA A 121 -15.05 1.90 11.33
C ALA A 121 -13.52 1.87 11.20
N ILE A 122 -12.95 0.83 10.56
CA ILE A 122 -11.50 0.74 10.34
C ILE A 122 -11.03 1.84 9.38
N LEU A 123 -11.78 2.17 8.33
CA LEU A 123 -11.45 3.30 7.45
C LEU A 123 -11.39 4.63 8.22
N ILE A 124 -12.33 4.87 9.14
CA ILE A 124 -12.35 6.05 10.00
C ILE A 124 -11.12 6.06 10.93
N LEU A 125 -10.78 4.92 11.53
CA LEU A 125 -9.56 4.79 12.33
C LEU A 125 -8.30 5.06 11.51
N LEU A 126 -8.22 4.56 10.28
CA LEU A 126 -7.10 4.83 9.36
C LEU A 126 -7.01 6.31 8.97
N LEU A 127 -8.15 6.99 8.77
CA LEU A 127 -8.19 8.43 8.52
C LEU A 127 -7.55 9.20 9.69
N PHE A 128 -7.91 8.87 10.94
CA PHE A 128 -7.31 9.48 12.12
C PHE A 128 -5.83 9.09 12.31
N TYR A 129 -5.48 7.83 12.04
CA TYR A 129 -4.10 7.36 12.06
C TYR A 129 -3.21 8.12 11.07
N ALA A 130 -3.76 8.45 9.90
CA ALA A 130 -3.10 9.21 8.84
C ALA A 130 -3.06 10.73 9.10
N ARG A 131 -3.48 11.26 10.26
CA ARG A 131 -3.62 12.72 10.53
C ARG A 131 -2.40 13.61 10.19
N LYS A 132 -1.19 13.03 10.15
CA LYS A 132 0.07 13.74 9.80
C LYS A 132 0.42 13.70 8.32
N ASP A 133 -0.29 12.90 7.52
CA ASP A 133 -0.05 12.69 6.10
C ASP A 133 -1.34 12.94 5.31
N LEU A 134 -1.41 14.11 4.69
CA LEU A 134 -2.58 14.56 3.94
C LEU A 134 -2.89 13.66 2.74
N ASN A 135 -1.87 13.06 2.11
CA ASN A 135 -2.12 12.18 0.96
C ASN A 135 -2.78 10.87 1.43
N SER A 136 -2.24 10.23 2.46
CA SER A 136 -2.83 9.02 3.04
C SER A 136 -4.23 9.26 3.62
N GLN A 137 -4.47 10.43 4.22
CA GLN A 137 -5.82 10.87 4.59
C GLN A 137 -6.74 10.99 3.39
N SER A 138 -6.30 11.64 2.31
CA SER A 138 -7.12 11.83 1.11
C SER A 138 -7.59 10.51 0.51
N LEU A 139 -6.72 9.48 0.52
CA LEU A 139 -7.08 8.15 0.05
C LEU A 139 -8.14 7.51 0.94
N SER A 140 -7.95 7.53 2.26
CA SER A 140 -8.94 6.98 3.21
C SER A 140 -10.29 7.72 3.11
N LEU A 141 -10.24 9.05 2.94
CA LEU A 141 -11.43 9.89 2.80
C LEU A 141 -12.23 9.58 1.53
N VAL A 142 -11.55 9.30 0.41
CA VAL A 142 -12.22 8.90 -0.84
C VAL A 142 -13.09 7.66 -0.61
N TYR A 143 -12.58 6.65 0.11
CA TYR A 143 -13.37 5.46 0.44
C TYR A 143 -14.53 5.78 1.38
N ILE A 144 -14.30 6.56 2.44
CA ILE A 144 -15.34 6.93 3.41
C ILE A 144 -16.49 7.69 2.72
N VAL A 145 -16.16 8.67 1.87
CA VAL A 145 -17.14 9.50 1.16
C VAL A 145 -18.03 8.70 0.21
N VAL A 146 -17.53 7.59 -0.35
CA VAL A 146 -18.35 6.71 -1.20
C VAL A 146 -19.12 5.68 -0.38
N MET A 147 -18.48 5.08 0.64
CA MET A 147 -19.06 3.98 1.40
C MET A 147 -20.20 4.44 2.33
N VAL A 148 -20.11 5.64 2.93
CA VAL A 148 -21.18 6.15 3.80
C VAL A 148 -22.50 6.31 3.04
N PRO A 149 -22.56 7.04 1.90
CA PRO A 149 -23.78 7.10 1.09
C PRO A 149 -24.24 5.74 0.59
N PHE A 150 -23.33 4.85 0.19
CA PHE A 150 -23.67 3.50 -0.24
C PHE A 150 -24.46 2.74 0.84
N TYR A 151 -23.95 2.72 2.08
CA TYR A 151 -24.64 2.02 3.18
C TYR A 151 -25.95 2.71 3.57
N LEU A 152 -26.00 4.05 3.56
CA LEU A 152 -27.25 4.78 3.82
C LEU A 152 -28.31 4.50 2.75
N MET A 153 -27.91 4.34 1.49
CA MET A 153 -28.81 3.97 0.38
C MET A 153 -29.26 2.52 0.44
N PHE A 154 -28.54 1.65 1.16
CA PHE A 154 -28.94 0.25 1.31
C PHE A 154 -30.14 0.08 2.26
N ILE A 155 -30.26 0.93 3.29
CA ILE A 155 -31.38 0.92 4.25
C ILE A 155 -32.75 1.00 3.55
N PRO A 156 -33.03 1.99 2.67
CA PRO A 156 -34.31 2.03 1.97
C PRO A 156 -34.48 0.90 0.95
N ILE A 157 -33.40 0.31 0.41
CA ILE A 157 -33.53 -0.88 -0.44
C ILE A 157 -34.06 -2.06 0.38
N GLU A 158 -33.51 -2.29 1.57
CA GLU A 158 -33.98 -3.35 2.47
C GLU A 158 -35.39 -3.10 2.99
N GLU A 159 -35.75 -1.85 3.28
CA GLU A 159 -37.05 -1.52 3.84
C GLU A 159 -38.16 -1.50 2.79
N TYR A 160 -37.90 -0.96 1.59
CA TYR A 160 -38.94 -0.74 0.58
C TYR A 160 -38.88 -1.71 -0.60
N ILE A 161 -37.70 -2.15 -1.04
CA ILE A 161 -37.57 -3.02 -2.22
C ILE A 161 -37.68 -4.50 -1.82
N TYR A 162 -37.00 -4.90 -0.75
CA TYR A 162 -36.95 -6.32 -0.40
C TYR A 162 -38.31 -6.92 -0.01
N PRO A 163 -39.19 -6.24 0.75
CA PRO A 163 -40.49 -6.82 1.11
C PRO A 163 -41.46 -6.90 -0.08
N ASN A 164 -41.31 -6.00 -1.07
CA ASN A 164 -42.34 -5.76 -2.08
C ASN A 164 -42.04 -6.38 -3.45
N TYR A 165 -40.80 -6.80 -3.72
CA TYR A 165 -40.39 -7.26 -5.04
C TYR A 165 -39.74 -8.65 -5.01
N SER A 166 -39.76 -9.35 -6.14
CA SER A 166 -39.10 -10.66 -6.27
C SER A 166 -37.58 -10.55 -6.18
N GLY A 167 -36.91 -11.65 -5.79
CA GLY A 167 -35.44 -11.71 -5.68
C GLY A 167 -34.66 -11.22 -6.90
N PHE A 168 -35.25 -11.29 -8.10
CA PHE A 168 -34.62 -10.73 -9.31
C PHE A 168 -34.46 -9.20 -9.24
N ILE A 169 -35.53 -8.49 -8.86
CA ILE A 169 -35.54 -7.03 -8.78
C ILE A 169 -34.72 -6.56 -7.57
N GLN A 170 -34.80 -7.28 -6.45
CA GLN A 170 -33.97 -7.05 -5.28
C GLN A 170 -32.48 -7.07 -5.64
N ASN A 171 -32.05 -8.14 -6.31
CA ASN A 171 -30.66 -8.31 -6.74
C ASN A 171 -30.24 -7.24 -7.77
N ILE A 172 -31.12 -6.87 -8.71
CA ILE A 172 -30.83 -5.78 -9.66
C ILE A 172 -30.56 -4.48 -8.92
N ALA A 173 -31.42 -4.11 -7.96
CA ALA A 173 -31.25 -2.88 -7.19
C ALA A 173 -29.94 -2.90 -6.38
N ALA A 174 -29.67 -3.99 -5.67
CA ALA A 174 -28.47 -4.14 -4.85
C ALA A 174 -27.17 -4.08 -5.68
N PHE A 175 -27.08 -4.86 -6.76
CA PHE A 175 -25.89 -4.86 -7.62
C PHE A 175 -25.72 -3.55 -8.39
N SER A 176 -26.81 -2.91 -8.83
CA SER A 176 -26.72 -1.61 -9.51
C SER A 176 -26.19 -0.52 -8.58
N LEU A 177 -26.61 -0.53 -7.30
CA LEU A 177 -26.09 0.40 -6.31
C LEU A 177 -24.60 0.15 -6.04
N ALA A 178 -24.19 -1.11 -5.95
CA ALA A 178 -22.80 -1.51 -5.73
C ALA A 178 -21.90 -1.11 -6.91
N ILE A 179 -22.28 -1.44 -8.14
CA ILE A 179 -21.59 -1.03 -9.38
C ILE A 179 -21.46 0.50 -9.44
N SER A 180 -22.55 1.23 -9.15
CA SER A 180 -22.55 2.70 -9.19
C SER A 180 -21.57 3.28 -8.17
N SER A 181 -21.47 2.67 -6.99
CA SER A 181 -20.55 3.08 -5.94
C SER A 181 -19.10 2.79 -6.31
N ASP A 182 -18.80 1.61 -6.87
CA ASP A 182 -17.46 1.26 -7.34
C ASP A 182 -17.00 2.15 -8.51
N LEU A 183 -17.90 2.49 -9.44
CA LEU A 183 -17.62 3.47 -10.49
C LEU A 183 -17.33 4.86 -9.93
N CYS A 184 -18.10 5.31 -8.94
CA CYS A 184 -17.86 6.57 -8.24
C CYS A 184 -16.49 6.55 -7.54
N LEU A 185 -16.14 5.45 -6.88
CA LEU A 185 -14.85 5.26 -6.22
C LEU A 185 -13.68 5.32 -7.23
N LEU A 186 -13.79 4.63 -8.37
CA LEU A 186 -12.81 4.68 -9.45
C LEU A 186 -12.64 6.09 -10.01
N TYR A 187 -13.75 6.81 -10.20
CA TYR A 187 -13.74 8.20 -10.66
C TYR A 187 -13.01 9.11 -9.66
N LEU A 188 -13.33 8.99 -8.37
CA LEU A 188 -12.69 9.79 -7.31
C LEU A 188 -11.21 9.45 -7.15
N LEU A 189 -10.82 8.17 -7.22
CA LEU A 189 -9.42 7.75 -7.16
C LEU A 189 -8.62 8.29 -8.36
N LYS A 190 -9.16 8.15 -9.58
CA LYS A 190 -8.52 8.66 -10.80
C LYS A 190 -8.34 10.18 -10.78
N ASN A 191 -9.33 10.91 -10.27
CA ASN A 191 -9.34 12.37 -10.26
C ASN A 191 -8.92 12.97 -8.91
N LYS A 192 -8.44 12.16 -7.96
CA LYS A 192 -8.12 12.58 -6.59
C LYS A 192 -7.23 13.81 -6.54
N MET A 193 -6.21 13.86 -7.39
CA MET A 193 -5.29 15.00 -7.48
C MET A 193 -6.01 16.28 -7.92
N GLN A 194 -6.81 16.21 -9.00
CA GLN A 194 -7.58 17.36 -9.50
C GLN A 194 -8.62 17.84 -8.47
N LEU A 195 -9.27 16.90 -7.78
CA LEU A 195 -10.23 17.20 -6.71
C LEU A 195 -9.54 17.85 -5.51
N GLY A 196 -8.39 17.32 -5.10
CA GLY A 196 -7.58 17.91 -4.03
C GLY A 196 -7.11 19.33 -4.35
N ILE A 197 -6.72 19.58 -5.60
CA ILE A 197 -6.36 20.91 -6.12
C ILE A 197 -7.54 21.90 -6.04
N ARG A 198 -8.73 21.47 -6.47
CA ARG A 198 -9.94 22.33 -6.40
C ARG A 198 -10.35 22.65 -4.97
N LEU A 199 -10.20 21.69 -4.06
CA LEU A 199 -10.65 21.81 -2.67
C LEU A 199 -9.64 22.54 -1.76
N ARG A 200 -8.34 22.51 -2.07
CA ARG A 200 -7.30 23.15 -1.22
C ARG A 200 -6.43 24.12 -2.02
N LYS A 201 -6.65 25.42 -1.79
CA LYS A 201 -5.91 26.52 -2.45
C LYS A 201 -4.47 26.75 -1.93
N SER A 202 -4.09 26.27 -0.74
CA SER A 202 -2.87 26.79 -0.06
C SER A 202 -1.75 25.80 0.28
N ASN A 203 -1.89 24.47 0.08
CA ASN A 203 -0.84 23.49 0.45
C ASN A 203 -0.64 22.41 -0.64
N PHE A 204 -0.14 22.82 -1.81
CA PHE A 204 -0.07 21.99 -3.02
C PHE A 204 1.05 20.94 -3.01
N SER A 205 2.22 21.24 -2.44
CA SER A 205 3.42 20.40 -2.60
C SER A 205 3.26 19.01 -1.97
N VAL A 206 2.59 18.92 -0.81
CA VAL A 206 2.41 17.67 -0.06
C VAL A 206 1.39 16.74 -0.71
N LEU A 207 0.41 17.28 -1.45
CA LEU A 207 -0.62 16.48 -2.14
C LEU A 207 -0.14 15.90 -3.47
N LEU A 208 0.87 16.52 -4.09
CA LEU A 208 1.47 16.11 -5.36
C LEU A 208 2.46 14.93 -5.21
N GLU A 209 2.90 14.64 -3.99
CA GLU A 209 3.75 13.48 -3.73
C GLU A 209 3.00 12.19 -4.03
N LYS A 210 3.32 11.57 -5.15
CA LYS A 210 2.71 10.31 -5.62
C LYS A 210 2.74 9.26 -4.51
N ASN A 211 1.58 8.70 -4.17
CA ASN A 211 1.53 7.56 -3.26
C ASN A 211 1.66 6.26 -4.06
N TYR A 212 2.69 5.46 -3.77
CA TYR A 212 2.98 4.22 -4.51
C TYR A 212 1.83 3.20 -4.43
N ILE A 213 0.96 3.29 -3.43
CA ILE A 213 -0.21 2.41 -3.29
C ILE A 213 -1.40 2.81 -4.17
N GLU A 214 -1.42 3.99 -4.80
CA GLU A 214 -2.55 4.44 -5.63
C GLU A 214 -2.87 3.48 -6.79
N GLY A 215 -1.84 2.99 -7.49
CA GLY A 215 -2.01 2.03 -8.59
C GLY A 215 -2.60 0.70 -8.13
N PRO A 216 -2.00 0.01 -7.14
CA PRO A 216 -2.58 -1.19 -6.55
C PRO A 216 -4.01 -0.98 -6.03
N LEU A 217 -4.27 0.13 -5.35
CA LEU A 217 -5.58 0.45 -4.78
C LEU A 217 -6.65 0.63 -5.87
N TYR A 218 -6.29 1.30 -6.97
CA TYR A 218 -7.13 1.38 -8.17
C TYR A 218 -7.41 -0.02 -8.74
N GLY A 219 -6.39 -0.87 -8.86
CA GLY A 219 -6.53 -2.24 -9.36
C GLY A 219 -7.47 -3.11 -8.52
N VAL A 220 -7.35 -3.05 -7.19
CA VAL A 220 -8.26 -3.79 -6.28
C VAL A 220 -9.69 -3.26 -6.37
N THR A 221 -9.87 -1.95 -6.59
CA THR A 221 -11.19 -1.35 -6.82
C THR A 221 -11.81 -1.77 -8.14
N VAL A 222 -11.02 -1.91 -9.21
CA VAL A 222 -11.48 -2.55 -10.46
C VAL A 222 -11.91 -3.99 -10.18
N GLY A 223 -11.19 -4.72 -9.32
CA GLY A 223 -11.59 -6.04 -8.84
C GLY A 223 -12.99 -6.05 -8.20
N LEU A 224 -13.29 -5.09 -7.32
CA LEU A 224 -14.63 -4.96 -6.71
C LEU A 224 -15.71 -4.76 -7.78
N LEU A 225 -15.47 -3.83 -8.73
CA LEU A 225 -16.39 -3.56 -9.83
C LEU A 225 -16.63 -4.82 -10.69
N CYS A 226 -15.58 -5.58 -10.98
CA CYS A 226 -15.68 -6.83 -11.75
C CYS A 226 -16.54 -7.86 -11.02
N VAL A 227 -16.37 -8.02 -9.70
CA VAL A 227 -17.19 -8.95 -8.90
C VAL A 227 -18.66 -8.54 -8.96
N ASP A 228 -18.97 -7.24 -8.81
CA ASP A 228 -20.35 -6.75 -8.88
C ASP A 228 -20.96 -6.90 -10.27
N LEU A 229 -20.21 -6.60 -11.33
CA LEU A 229 -20.65 -6.79 -12.72
C LEU A 229 -20.93 -8.26 -13.03
N LEU A 230 -20.05 -9.17 -12.60
CA LEU A 230 -20.23 -10.60 -12.81
C LEU A 230 -21.45 -11.13 -12.04
N ALA A 231 -21.65 -10.70 -10.79
CA ALA A 231 -22.83 -11.07 -10.01
C ALA A 231 -24.12 -10.53 -10.63
N PHE A 232 -24.09 -9.31 -11.15
CA PHE A 232 -25.21 -8.70 -11.88
C PHE A 232 -25.55 -9.47 -13.16
N LEU A 233 -24.54 -9.78 -13.98
CA LEU A 233 -24.72 -10.57 -15.21
C LEU A 233 -25.22 -11.98 -14.91
N GLU A 234 -24.70 -12.63 -13.88
CA GLU A 234 -25.16 -13.95 -13.44
C GLU A 234 -26.62 -13.90 -12.98
N ASN A 235 -27.03 -12.85 -12.27
CA ASN A 235 -28.44 -12.65 -11.89
C ASN A 235 -29.36 -12.47 -13.10
N ILE A 236 -28.91 -11.78 -14.16
CA ILE A 236 -29.63 -11.66 -15.44
C ILE A 236 -29.76 -13.04 -16.12
N ILE A 237 -28.65 -13.76 -16.25
CA ILE A 237 -28.58 -15.07 -16.90
C ILE A 237 -29.49 -16.10 -16.18
N ARG A 238 -29.56 -16.06 -14.85
CA ARG A 238 -30.43 -16.93 -14.06
C ARG A 238 -31.93 -16.62 -14.23
N HIS A 239 -32.27 -15.43 -14.70
CA HIS A 239 -33.66 -14.95 -14.78
C HIS A 239 -34.05 -14.52 -16.20
N LEU A 240 -33.47 -15.15 -17.22
CA LEU A 240 -33.80 -14.89 -18.62
C LEU A 240 -35.30 -15.09 -18.92
N ASP A 241 -35.98 -15.98 -18.19
CA ASP A 241 -37.43 -16.19 -18.28
C ASP A 241 -38.23 -14.94 -17.89
N LYS A 242 -37.74 -14.16 -16.91
CA LYS A 242 -38.33 -12.86 -16.54
C LYS A 242 -38.08 -11.77 -17.57
N LEU A 243 -37.14 -11.98 -18.50
CA LEU A 243 -36.84 -11.07 -19.61
C LEU A 243 -37.55 -11.47 -20.91
N GLY A 244 -38.50 -12.41 -20.85
CA GLY A 244 -39.31 -12.83 -22.00
C GLY A 244 -38.71 -13.97 -22.83
N ILE A 245 -37.61 -14.58 -22.39
CA ILE A 245 -37.04 -15.75 -23.05
C ILE A 245 -37.83 -17.01 -22.66
N SER A 246 -37.95 -17.98 -23.58
CA SER A 246 -38.71 -19.21 -23.34
C SER A 246 -38.17 -19.96 -22.13
N LYS A 247 -39.08 -20.52 -21.32
CA LYS A 247 -38.71 -21.24 -20.09
C LYS A 247 -37.85 -22.46 -20.37
N GLU A 248 -38.08 -23.12 -21.49
CA GLU A 248 -37.34 -24.30 -21.95
C GLU A 248 -35.84 -23.97 -22.12
N PHE A 249 -35.54 -22.82 -22.71
CA PHE A 249 -34.17 -22.34 -22.90
C PHE A 249 -33.58 -21.80 -21.60
N ALA A 250 -34.32 -20.93 -20.88
CA ALA A 250 -33.86 -20.30 -19.65
C ALA A 250 -33.48 -21.30 -18.54
N LYS A 251 -34.18 -22.45 -18.47
CA LYS A 251 -33.93 -23.52 -17.49
C LYS A 251 -32.48 -24.01 -17.46
N GLN A 252 -31.76 -23.95 -18.58
CA GLN A 252 -30.37 -24.38 -18.66
C GLN A 252 -29.45 -23.49 -17.80
N PHE A 253 -29.84 -22.23 -17.57
CA PHE A 253 -29.03 -21.21 -16.91
C PHE A 253 -29.38 -21.01 -15.43
N TRP A 254 -30.47 -21.59 -14.92
CA TRP A 254 -30.91 -21.45 -13.52
C TRP A 254 -29.91 -21.96 -12.46
N LYS A 255 -28.94 -22.78 -12.89
CA LYS A 255 -27.89 -23.35 -12.03
C LYS A 255 -26.58 -22.55 -12.07
N VAL A 256 -26.45 -21.54 -12.92
CA VAL A 256 -25.25 -20.67 -12.94
C VAL A 256 -25.29 -19.80 -11.69
N ARG A 257 -24.53 -20.17 -10.65
CA ARG A 257 -24.53 -19.48 -9.34
C ARG A 257 -23.13 -19.25 -8.77
N PHE A 258 -22.09 -19.42 -9.58
CA PHE A 258 -20.72 -19.45 -9.07
C PHE A 258 -20.35 -18.14 -8.38
N ILE A 259 -20.59 -17.00 -9.03
CA ILE A 259 -20.26 -15.70 -8.46
C ILE A 259 -21.26 -15.33 -7.38
N TYR A 260 -22.55 -15.63 -7.56
CA TYR A 260 -23.58 -15.33 -6.58
C TYR A 260 -23.32 -16.03 -5.25
N ASP A 261 -22.97 -17.31 -5.26
CA ASP A 261 -22.73 -18.11 -4.05
C ASP A 261 -21.43 -17.69 -3.32
N HIS A 262 -20.47 -17.11 -4.04
CA HIS A 262 -19.17 -16.67 -3.50
C HIS A 262 -19.04 -15.14 -3.40
N PHE A 263 -20.10 -14.40 -3.67
CA PHE A 263 -20.08 -12.95 -3.83
C PHE A 263 -19.50 -12.25 -2.60
N GLU A 264 -20.01 -12.60 -1.42
CA GLU A 264 -19.59 -12.02 -0.16
C GLU A 264 -18.11 -12.29 0.12
N TYR A 265 -17.63 -13.52 -0.10
CA TYR A 265 -16.22 -13.88 0.10
C TYR A 265 -15.28 -13.06 -0.78
N PHE A 266 -15.62 -12.89 -2.07
CA PHE A 266 -14.82 -12.07 -2.97
C PHE A 266 -14.80 -10.60 -2.54
N LYS A 267 -15.95 -10.03 -2.16
CA LYS A 267 -16.03 -8.63 -1.68
C LYS A 267 -15.23 -8.45 -0.39
N ILE A 268 -15.39 -9.34 0.59
CA ILE A 268 -14.67 -9.27 1.88
C ILE A 268 -13.16 -9.34 1.65
N PHE A 269 -12.70 -10.26 0.80
CA PHE A 269 -11.27 -10.39 0.50
C PHE A 269 -10.70 -9.11 -0.13
N LEU A 270 -11.38 -8.54 -1.12
CA LEU A 270 -10.94 -7.32 -1.81
C LEU A 270 -11.01 -6.09 -0.88
N MET A 271 -12.04 -6.00 -0.03
CA MET A 271 -12.15 -4.95 1.00
C MET A 271 -11.02 -5.06 2.03
N ALA A 272 -10.71 -6.26 2.52
CA ALA A 272 -9.58 -6.47 3.41
C ALA A 272 -8.25 -6.05 2.76
N LEU A 273 -8.06 -6.37 1.47
CA LEU A 273 -6.88 -5.95 0.72
C LEU A 273 -6.79 -4.42 0.58
N ILE A 274 -7.90 -3.72 0.40
CA ILE A 274 -7.96 -2.25 0.43
C ILE A 274 -7.47 -1.71 1.78
N LEU A 275 -7.95 -2.26 2.90
CA LEU A 275 -7.52 -1.82 4.24
C LEU A 275 -6.02 -2.04 4.44
N VAL A 276 -5.50 -3.20 4.03
CA VAL A 276 -4.07 -3.52 4.10
C VAL A 276 -3.25 -2.54 3.26
N LEU A 277 -3.67 -2.25 2.02
CA LEU A 277 -2.98 -1.31 1.15
C LEU A 277 -2.97 0.10 1.75
N LEU A 278 -4.10 0.59 2.25
CA LEU A 278 -4.20 1.91 2.91
C LEU A 278 -3.30 1.99 4.15
N PHE A 279 -3.31 0.96 5.00
CA PHE A 279 -2.46 0.89 6.19
C PHE A 279 -0.98 0.88 5.82
N VAL A 280 -0.56 -0.01 4.92
CA VAL A 280 0.84 -0.14 4.47
C VAL A 280 1.31 1.16 3.80
N GLY A 281 0.50 1.75 2.93
CA GLY A 281 0.82 3.04 2.29
C GLY A 281 1.03 4.15 3.31
N THR A 282 0.15 4.25 4.31
CA THR A 282 0.29 5.22 5.39
C THR A 282 1.57 5.00 6.19
N ARG A 283 1.89 3.75 6.54
CA ARG A 283 3.11 3.39 7.29
C ARG A 283 4.38 3.73 6.53
N ILE A 284 4.45 3.39 5.24
CA ILE A 284 5.63 3.67 4.40
C ILE A 284 5.89 5.18 4.34
N ARG A 285 4.84 5.99 4.08
CA ARG A 285 4.97 7.45 4.02
C ARG A 285 5.37 8.06 5.37
N GLN A 286 4.76 7.62 6.47
CA GLN A 286 5.16 8.08 7.81
C GLN A 286 6.62 7.74 8.14
N ARG A 287 7.16 6.63 7.62
CA ARG A 287 8.57 6.30 7.78
C ARG A 287 9.46 7.23 6.96
N GLN A 288 9.10 7.51 5.71
CA GLN A 288 9.84 8.43 4.84
C GLN A 288 9.93 9.84 5.44
N HIS A 289 8.81 10.40 5.93
CA HIS A 289 8.81 11.70 6.60
C HIS A 289 9.68 11.74 7.86
N ARG A 290 9.70 10.66 8.66
CA ARG A 290 10.57 10.57 9.85
C ARG A 290 12.05 10.59 9.50
N LEU A 291 12.44 9.88 8.43
CA LEU A 291 13.82 9.87 7.96
C LEU A 291 14.24 11.25 7.46
N ALA A 292 13.40 11.93 6.68
CA ALA A 292 13.68 13.28 6.18
C ALA A 292 13.86 14.30 7.33
N MET A 293 13.01 14.25 8.37
CA MET A 293 13.12 15.14 9.53
C MET A 293 14.35 14.86 10.41
N GLY A 294 14.77 13.59 10.52
CA GLY A 294 15.98 13.21 11.24
C GLY A 294 17.25 13.78 10.58
N GLU A 295 17.29 13.82 9.25
CA GLU A 295 18.40 14.40 8.49
C GLU A 295 18.49 15.93 8.65
N SER A 296 17.36 16.65 8.69
CA SER A 296 17.36 18.10 8.91
C SER A 296 17.89 18.51 10.28
N ARG A 297 17.65 17.70 11.33
CA ARG A 297 18.16 17.97 12.68
C ARG A 297 19.67 17.76 12.80
N LEU A 298 20.24 16.81 12.05
CA LEU A 298 21.67 16.55 12.04
C LEU A 298 22.46 17.54 11.17
N GLY A 299 21.81 18.23 10.23
CA GLY A 299 22.43 19.25 9.38
C GLY A 299 22.49 20.66 10.00
N MET A 300 21.75 20.94 11.08
CA MET A 300 21.80 22.22 11.78
C MET A 300 22.86 22.28 12.90
N ASN A 301 23.46 21.15 13.26
CA ASN A 301 24.49 21.04 14.31
C ASN A 301 25.92 20.95 13.76
N THR A 302 26.13 21.28 12.48
CA THR A 302 27.45 21.37 11.82
C THR A 302 27.62 22.75 11.23
#